data_AF-A0A942YC83-F1
#
_entry.id   AF-A0A942YC83-F1
#
_cell.length_a   1.000
_cell.length_b   1.000
_cell.length_c   1.000
_cell.angle_alpha   90.00
_cell.angle_beta   90.00
_cell.angle_gamma   90.00
#
_symmetry.space_group_name_H-M   'P 1'
#
loop_
_entity.id
_entity.type
_entity.pdbx_description
1 polymer ?
#
loop_
_entity_poly.entity_id
_entity_poly.type
_entity_poly.pdbx_seq_one_letter_code
_entity_poly.pdbx_strand_id
1 'polypeptide(L)' 'MASVLFGTVEYYEGEIVNYLSNKYGSDKEDVAKKVFALLEKEILNSFLFEDTLRIQCLHNLLKAFGKVSKKSIVMIS' A
#
# COMPACT_ATOMS: atom_id res chain seq x y z
N MET A 1 19.83 -2.43 7.26
CA MET A 1 18.43 -2.25 6.83
C MET A 1 17.82 -1.10 7.60
N ALA A 2 17.32 -0.05 6.93
CA ALA A 2 16.48 0.93 7.60
C ALA A 2 15.10 0.29 7.80
N SER A 3 14.63 0.17 9.04
CA SER A 3 13.25 -0.20 9.33
C SER A 3 12.36 0.97 8.90
N VAL A 4 11.58 0.80 7.84
CA VAL A 4 10.62 1.82 7.44
C VAL A 4 9.48 1.83 8.46
N LEU A 5 9.18 3.02 9.00
CA LEU A 5 8.20 3.15 10.07
C LEU A 5 6.80 2.76 9.56
N PHE A 6 6.15 1.87 10.28
CA PHE A 6 4.77 1.48 10.01
C PHE A 6 3.86 2.71 9.89
N GLY A 7 2.97 2.73 8.89
CA GLY A 7 2.07 3.85 8.66
C GLY A 7 2.61 4.95 7.77
N THR A 8 3.90 4.93 7.40
CA THR A 8 4.47 5.89 6.44
C THR A 8 4.14 5.51 4.99
N VAL A 9 4.27 6.48 4.08
CA VAL A 9 4.03 6.26 2.64
C VAL A 9 5.03 5.24 2.10
N GLU A 10 6.30 5.35 2.48
CA GLU A 10 7.39 4.48 2.05
C GLU A 10 7.18 3.04 2.52
N TYR A 11 6.62 2.84 3.71
CA TYR A 11 6.26 1.51 4.22
C TYR A 11 5.22 0.86 3.30
N TYR A 12 4.13 1.56 3.00
CA TYR A 12 3.08 1.03 2.13
C TYR A 12 3.54 0.87 0.68
N GLU A 13 4.40 1.74 0.15
CA GLU A 13 5.00 1.54 -1.18
C GLU A 13 5.76 0.21 -1.25
N GLY A 14 6.57 -0.09 -0.22
CA GLY A 14 7.32 -1.33 -0.11
C GLY A 14 6.41 -2.56 -0.08
N GLU A 15 5.38 -2.54 0.77
CA GLU A 15 4.41 -3.62 0.88
C GLU A 15 3.69 -3.86 -0.46
N ILE A 16 3.16 -2.80 -1.09
CA ILE A 16 2.46 -2.92 -2.37
C ILE A 16 3.37 -3.52 -3.45
N VAL A 17 4.62 -3.04 -3.56
CA VAL A 17 5.59 -3.57 -4.54
C VAL A 17 5.93 -5.03 -4.25
N ASN A 18 6.11 -5.40 -2.98
CA ASN A 18 6.41 -6.77 -2.57
C ASN A 18 5.26 -7.72 -2.93
N TYR A 19 4.01 -7.34 -2.63
CA TYR A 19 2.84 -8.14 -3.00
C TYR A 19 2.66 -8.29 -4.51
N LEU A 20 2.88 -7.20 -5.27
CA LEU A 20 2.82 -7.23 -6.73
C LEU A 20 3.93 -8.09 -7.34
N SER A 21 5.12 -8.08 -6.75
CA SER A 21 6.27 -8.87 -7.21
C SER A 21 6.13 -10.36 -6.87
N ASN A 22 5.47 -10.70 -5.75
CA ASN A 22 5.27 -12.10 -5.35
C ASN A 22 4.14 -12.81 -6.10
N LYS A 23 3.21 -12.08 -6.75
CA LYS A 23 2.16 -12.66 -7.60
C LYS A 23 2.45 -12.46 -9.08
N TYR A 24 3.42 -13.21 -9.60
CA TYR A 24 3.61 -13.37 -11.04
C TYR A 24 2.40 -14.08 -11.65
N GLY A 25 1.62 -13.40 -12.51
CA GLY A 25 0.69 -14.05 -13.46
C GLY A 25 -0.80 -13.69 -13.39
N SER A 26 -1.25 -12.93 -12.38
CA SER A 26 -2.64 -12.40 -12.34
C SER A 26 -2.70 -10.94 -12.78
N ASP A 27 -3.87 -10.51 -13.28
CA ASP A 27 -4.11 -9.14 -13.72
C ASP A 27 -3.68 -8.14 -12.65
N LYS A 28 -2.67 -7.32 -12.97
CA LYS A 28 -1.96 -6.47 -12.00
C LYS A 28 -2.91 -5.48 -11.31
N GLU A 29 -3.96 -5.07 -12.00
CA GLU A 29 -4.96 -4.14 -11.45
C GLU A 29 -5.82 -4.80 -10.36
N ASP A 30 -6.25 -6.04 -10.58
CA ASP A 30 -7.03 -6.82 -9.60
C ASP A 30 -6.18 -7.15 -8.37
N VAL A 31 -4.90 -7.50 -8.57
CA VAL A 31 -3.96 -7.70 -7.46
C VAL A 31 -3.77 -6.43 -6.65
N ALA A 32 -3.56 -5.29 -7.31
CA ALA A 32 -3.35 -4.01 -6.64
C ALA A 32 -4.55 -3.64 -5.75
N LYS A 33 -5.78 -3.77 -6.25
CA LYS A 33 -7.01 -3.52 -5.47
C LYS A 33 -7.12 -4.46 -4.27
N LYS A 34 -6.80 -5.76 -4.45
CA LYS A 34 -6.78 -6.74 -3.35
C LYS A 34 -5.78 -6.39 -2.27
N VAL A 35 -4.57 -5.95 -2.64
CA VAL A 35 -3.53 -5.54 -1.70
C VAL A 35 -3.95 -4.28 -0.94
N PHE A 36 -4.54 -3.31 -1.62
CA PHE A 36 -5.07 -2.11 -0.99
C PHE A 36 -6.11 -2.45 0.09
N ALA A 37 -7.10 -3.30 -0.25
CA ALA A 37 -8.13 -3.73 0.70
C ALA A 37 -7.57 -4.52 1.89
N LEU A 38 -6.50 -5.28 1.68
CA LEU A 38 -5.81 -6.03 2.74
C LEU A 38 -5.14 -5.08 3.74
N LEU A 39 -4.35 -4.13 3.25
CA LEU A 39 -3.67 -3.12 4.06
C LEU A 39 -4.68 -2.19 4.76
N GLU A 40 -5.77 -1.81 4.08
CA GLU A 40 -6.86 -1.04 4.70
C GLU A 40 -7.44 -1.80 5.91
N LYS A 41 -7.74 -3.09 5.76
CA LYS A 41 -8.25 -3.91 6.85
C LYS A 41 -7.26 -4.04 8.01
N GLU A 42 -5.97 -4.17 7.73
CA GLU A 42 -4.92 -4.20 8.76
C GLU A 42 -4.85 -2.89 9.55
N ILE A 43 -4.97 -1.75 8.87
CA ILE A 43 -5.02 -0.43 9.52
C ILE A 43 -6.25 -0.32 10.43
N LEU A 44 -7.43 -0.73 9.94
CA LEU A 44 -8.66 -0.70 10.74
C LEU A 44 -8.57 -1.60 11.98
N ASN A 45 -7.93 -2.76 11.87
CA ASN A 45 -7.73 -3.67 13.01
C ASN A 45 -6.65 -3.19 13.99
N SER A 46 -5.63 -2.48 13.50
CA SER A 46 -4.51 -2.00 14.34
C SER A 46 -4.87 -0.75 15.14
N PHE A 47 -5.83 0.06 14.67
CA PHE A 47 -6.25 1.30 15.31
C PHE A 47 -7.74 1.28 15.66
N LEU A 48 -8.08 0.61 16.76
CA LEU A 48 -9.46 0.50 17.23
C LEU A 48 -10.03 1.81 17.80
N PHE A 49 -9.21 2.63 18.45
CA PHE A 49 -9.65 3.84 19.17
C PHE A 49 -8.88 5.12 18.79
N GLU A 50 -7.88 5.01 17.92
CA GLU A 50 -7.00 6.11 17.52
C GLU A 50 -7.38 6.61 16.12
N ASP A 51 -8.54 7.26 16.02
CA ASP A 51 -9.12 7.67 14.73
C ASP A 51 -8.18 8.57 13.92
N THR A 52 -7.44 9.47 14.57
CA THR A 52 -6.50 10.38 13.90
C THR A 52 -5.34 9.63 13.25
N LEU A 53 -4.72 8.68 13.96
CA LEU A 53 -3.63 7.85 13.43
C LEU A 53 -4.14 6.92 12.32
N ARG A 54 -5.36 6.39 12.48
CA ARG A 54 -6.01 5.55 11.47
C ARG A 54 -6.23 6.32 10.17
N ILE A 55 -6.81 7.52 10.24
CA ILE A 55 -7.04 8.37 9.06
C ILE A 55 -5.71 8.72 8.39
N GLN A 56 -4.68 9.06 9.17
CA GLN A 56 -3.36 9.37 8.64
C GLN A 56 -2.74 8.17 7.91
N CYS A 57 -2.86 6.96 8.48
CA CYS A 57 -2.41 5.73 7.85
C CYS A 57 -3.15 5.45 6.53
N LEU A 58 -4.48 5.61 6.50
CA LEU A 58 -5.27 5.44 5.28
C LEU A 58 -4.89 6.46 4.19
N HIS A 59 -4.66 7.73 4.56
CA HIS A 59 -4.16 8.74 3.63
C HIS A 59 -2.79 8.38 3.06
N ASN A 60 -1.88 7.89 3.91
CA ASN A 60 -0.56 7.47 3.47
C ASN A 60 -0.62 6.25 2.55
N LEU A 61 -1.50 5.28 2.84
CA LEU A 61 -1.77 4.13 1.98
C LEU A 61 -2.28 4.56 0.61
N LEU A 62 -3.27 5.47 0.55
CA LEU A 62 -3.80 5.99 -0.71
C LEU A 62 -2.71 6.70 -1.53
N LYS A 63 -1.86 7.50 -0.87
CA LYS A 63 -0.74 8.19 -1.52
C LYS A 63 0.29 7.20 -2.09
N ALA A 64 0.63 6.17 -1.33
CA ALA A 64 1.52 5.10 -1.78
C ALA A 64 0.94 4.37 -3.00
N PHE A 65 -0.33 4.01 -2.94
CA PHE A 65 -1.03 3.33 -4.04
C PHE A 65 -1.05 4.15 -5.34
N GLY A 66 -1.33 5.45 -5.23
CA GLY A 66 -1.29 6.36 -6.37
C GLY A 66 0.11 6.51 -6.96
N LYS A 67 1.15 6.55 -6.13
CA LYS A 67 2.55 6.61 -6.59
C LYS A 67 2.99 5.32 -7.29
N VAL A 68 2.71 4.15 -6.71
CA VAL A 68 3.05 2.86 -7.31
C VAL A 68 2.34 2.68 -8.65
N SER A 69 1.03 2.98 -8.70
CA SER A 69 0.24 2.92 -9.94
C SER A 69 0.80 3.82 -11.04
N LYS A 70 1.18 5.07 -10.70
CA LYS A 70 1.83 5.99 -11.65
C LYS A 70 3.22 5.51 -12.08
N LYS A 71 4.00 4.94 -11.17
CA LYS A 71 5.35 4.42 -11.45
C LYS A 71 5.32 3.21 -12.38
N SER A 72 4.29 2.37 -12.29
CA SER A 72 4.06 1.27 -13.23
C SER A 72 3.70 1.73 -14.65
N ILE A 73 3.13 2.92 -14.83
CA ILE A 73 2.81 3.49 -16.14
C ILE A 73 4.07 4.07 -16.81
N VAL A 74 4.96 4.71 -16.03
CA VAL A 74 6.17 5.35 -16.57
C VAL A 74 7.25 4.34 -17.02
N MET A 75 7.25 3.11 -16.50
CA MET A 75 8.20 2.08 -16.94
C MET A 75 7.87 1.44 -18.31
N ILE A 76 6.77 1.85 -18.96
CA ILE A 76 6.35 1.35 -20.29
C ILE A 76 6.31 2.48 -21.33
N SER A 77 6.89 3.65 -21.03
CA SER A 77 6.97 4.81 -21.94
C SER A 77 8.37 4.98 -22.50
#